data_AF-A0A9P5DKL9-F1
#
_entry.id   AF-A0A9P5DKL9-F1
#
_cell.length_a   1.000
_cell.length_b   1.000
_cell.length_c   1.000
_cell.angle_alpha   90.00
_cell.angle_beta   90.00
_cell.angle_gamma   90.00
#
_symmetry.space_group_name_H-M   'P 1'
#
loop_
_entity.id
_entity.type
_entity.pdbx_description
1 polymer ?
#
loop_
_entity_poly.entity_id
_entity_poly.type
_entity_poly.pdbx_seq_one_letter_code
_entity_poly.pdbx_strand_id
1 'polypeptide(L)'
;GNSIAEGDTLVLCIRLVSELLGGKLQLPTCQNASAPLAQQEHQLMTEIQSRLTEIGGYGKHRTESFNQHILPFCRPLVETIGHRMAYEAAQRSGISPDVLELYERLSTGKALIHLPAQDACRVRCGDSLVDEQYETIIAQIRSEALCHDPIDDYITAPIVSEEKWENFTESLLCFYPPASLDKYKPKL
;
A
#
# COMPACT_ATOMS: atom_id res chain seq x y z
N GLY A 1 7.06 12.61 4.55
CA GLY A 1 7.25 13.31 5.84
C GLY A 1 6.99 12.38 7.01
N ASN A 2 5.79 11.82 7.10
CA ASN A 2 5.34 11.06 8.29
C ASN A 2 6.04 9.70 8.48
N SER A 3 6.59 9.08 7.44
CA SER A 3 7.25 7.76 7.52
C SER A 3 8.53 7.72 8.36
N ILE A 4 9.03 8.89 8.79
CA ILE A 4 10.22 9.07 9.64
C ILE A 4 9.89 9.88 10.90
N ALA A 5 9.00 10.87 10.80
CA ALA A 5 8.74 11.84 11.87
C ALA A 5 8.26 11.19 13.19
N GLU A 6 7.50 10.09 13.10
CA GLU A 6 6.99 9.35 14.27
C GLU A 6 7.79 8.06 14.55
N GLY A 7 8.98 7.97 13.96
CA GLY A 7 9.80 6.78 13.91
C GLY A 7 9.94 6.28 12.49
N ASP A 8 11.14 5.80 12.16
CA ASP A 8 11.36 5.15 10.88
C ASP A 8 10.47 3.91 10.76
N THR A 9 9.72 3.82 9.66
CA THR A 9 8.72 2.78 9.44
C THR A 9 9.32 1.37 9.56
N LEU A 10 10.52 1.15 9.03
CA LEU A 10 11.18 -0.16 9.12
C LEU A 10 11.60 -0.46 10.55
N VAL A 11 12.14 0.52 11.27
CA VAL A 11 12.50 0.37 12.70
C VAL A 11 11.25 0.04 13.54
N LEU A 12 10.11 0.68 13.27
CA LEU A 12 8.85 0.37 13.93
C LEU A 12 8.38 -1.05 13.62
N CYS A 13 8.46 -1.49 12.35
CA CYS A 13 8.14 -2.87 11.99
C CYS A 13 9.03 -3.89 12.72
N ILE A 14 10.34 -3.66 12.79
CA ILE A 14 11.29 -4.52 13.49
C ILE A 14 10.92 -4.61 14.97
N ARG A 15 10.62 -3.47 15.61
CA ARG A 15 10.23 -3.44 17.01
C ARG A 15 8.95 -4.20 17.26
N LEU A 16 7.90 -3.95 16.46
CA LEU A 16 6.61 -4.61 16.58
C LEU A 16 6.76 -6.14 16.46
N VAL A 17 7.44 -6.63 15.42
CA VAL A 17 7.65 -8.06 15.22
C VAL A 17 8.49 -8.66 16.34
N SER A 18 9.51 -7.95 16.83
CA SER A 18 10.30 -8.40 17.97
C SER A 18 9.47 -8.52 19.25
N GLU A 19 8.52 -7.62 19.49
CA GLU A 19 7.63 -7.69 20.65
C GLU A 19 6.59 -8.82 20.52
N LEU A 20 6.10 -9.08 19.30
CA LEU A 20 5.21 -10.21 18.99
C LEU A 20 5.92 -11.56 19.18
N LEU A 21 7.09 -11.74 18.59
CA LEU A 21 7.89 -12.96 18.71
C LEU A 21 8.38 -13.20 20.15
N GLY A 22 8.62 -12.12 20.90
CA GLY A 22 8.97 -12.18 22.32
C GLY A 22 7.77 -12.40 23.25
N GLY A 23 6.55 -12.50 22.73
CA GLY A 23 5.32 -12.70 23.51
C GLY A 23 4.94 -11.52 24.41
N LYS A 24 5.52 -10.34 24.17
CA LYS A 24 5.24 -9.11 24.95
C LYS A 24 3.98 -8.41 24.47
N LEU A 25 3.64 -8.60 23.20
CA LEU A 25 2.45 -8.05 22.57
C LEU A 25 1.59 -9.20 22.02
N GLN A 26 0.27 -9.03 22.09
CA GLN A 26 -0.70 -9.93 21.48
C GLN A 26 -1.53 -9.15 20.46
N LEU A 27 -1.77 -9.77 19.30
CA LEU A 27 -2.63 -9.19 18.26
C LEU A 27 -4.10 -9.49 18.56
N PRO A 28 -5.03 -8.60 18.14
CA PRO A 28 -6.44 -8.91 18.13
C PRO A 28 -6.72 -10.17 17.29
N THR A 29 -7.57 -11.05 17.81
CA THR A 29 -7.96 -12.28 17.12
C THR A 29 -8.64 -11.96 15.78
N CYS A 30 -8.28 -12.70 14.74
CA CYS A 30 -8.93 -12.59 13.44
C CYS A 30 -10.42 -12.92 13.56
N GLN A 31 -11.28 -12.09 12.96
CA GLN A 31 -12.72 -12.33 12.99
C GLN A 31 -13.12 -13.52 12.11
N ASN A 32 -12.45 -13.65 10.97
CA ASN A 32 -12.67 -14.73 10.03
C ASN A 32 -11.34 -15.39 9.69
N ALA A 33 -11.05 -16.51 10.36
CA ALA A 33 -9.80 -17.25 10.16
C ALA A 33 -9.70 -17.89 8.76
N SER A 34 -10.81 -18.07 8.04
CA SER A 34 -10.80 -18.59 6.67
C SER A 34 -10.66 -17.52 5.59
N ALA A 35 -10.65 -16.22 5.96
CA ALA A 35 -10.40 -15.16 5.01
C ALA A 35 -8.97 -15.25 4.44
N PRO A 36 -8.76 -15.06 3.13
CA PRO A 36 -7.44 -15.10 2.49
C PRO A 36 -6.36 -14.29 3.22
N LEU A 37 -6.66 -13.04 3.60
CA LEU A 37 -5.71 -12.19 4.34
C LEU A 37 -5.34 -12.74 5.71
N ALA A 38 -6.30 -13.37 6.41
CA ALA A 38 -6.06 -13.99 7.70
C ALA A 38 -5.20 -15.27 7.57
N GLN A 39 -5.43 -16.07 6.53
CA GLN A 39 -4.62 -17.24 6.23
C GLN A 39 -3.18 -16.85 5.87
N GLN A 40 -3.02 -15.79 5.06
CA GLN A 40 -1.71 -15.27 4.70
C GLN A 40 -0.92 -14.76 5.92
N GLU A 41 -1.56 -14.00 6.82
CA GLU A 41 -0.95 -13.58 8.08
C GLU A 41 -0.49 -14.79 8.89
N HIS A 42 -1.37 -15.78 9.04
CA HIS A 42 -1.08 -16.98 9.82
C HIS A 42 0.08 -17.78 9.25
N GLN A 43 0.12 -17.98 7.93
CA GLN A 43 1.20 -18.66 7.23
C GLN A 43 2.55 -17.94 7.44
N LEU A 44 2.58 -16.62 7.22
CA LEU A 44 3.81 -15.85 7.35
C LEU A 44 4.30 -15.79 8.81
N MET A 45 3.39 -15.63 9.79
CA MET A 45 3.75 -15.68 11.20
C MET A 45 4.33 -17.05 11.58
N THR A 46 3.73 -18.14 11.11
CA THR A 46 4.19 -19.51 11.38
C THR A 46 5.59 -19.75 10.79
N GLU A 47 5.82 -19.29 9.56
CA GLU A 47 7.12 -19.38 8.89
C GLU A 47 8.22 -18.65 9.67
N ILE A 48 7.93 -17.41 10.12
CA ILE A 48 8.89 -16.61 10.90
C ILE A 48 9.15 -17.26 12.27
N GLN A 49 8.14 -17.85 12.91
CA GLN A 49 8.30 -18.59 14.16
C GLN A 49 9.14 -19.86 13.98
N SER A 50 8.99 -20.58 12.86
CA SER A 50 9.84 -21.73 12.52
C SER A 50 11.30 -21.30 12.39
N ARG A 51 11.56 -20.27 11.57
CA ARG A 51 12.91 -19.69 11.39
C ARG A 51 13.52 -19.22 12.70
N LEU A 52 12.71 -18.60 13.56
CA LEU A 52 13.16 -18.17 14.88
C LEU A 52 13.61 -19.36 15.74
N THR A 53 12.88 -20.46 15.67
CA THR A 53 13.22 -21.70 16.38
C THR A 53 14.53 -22.30 15.86
N GLU A 54 14.71 -22.32 14.53
CA GLU A 54 15.92 -22.82 13.87
C GLU A 54 17.18 -22.05 14.26
N ILE A 55 17.10 -20.73 14.41
CA ILE A 55 18.25 -19.89 14.81
C ILE A 55 18.53 -19.90 16.32
N GLY A 56 17.80 -20.69 17.11
CA GLY A 56 18.00 -20.85 18.56
C GLY A 56 17.07 -20.01 19.44
N GLY A 57 15.95 -19.55 18.90
CA GLY A 57 14.88 -18.86 19.62
C GLY A 57 15.10 -17.36 19.82
N TYR A 58 14.12 -16.71 20.47
CA TYR A 58 14.12 -15.25 20.70
C TYR A 58 15.30 -14.75 21.56
N GLY A 59 15.94 -15.61 22.36
CA GLY A 59 17.17 -15.26 23.07
C GLY A 59 18.32 -14.81 22.16
N LYS A 60 18.24 -15.12 20.86
CA LYS A 60 19.18 -14.73 19.80
C LYS A 60 18.75 -13.48 19.01
N HIS A 61 17.75 -12.72 19.44
CA HIS A 61 17.25 -11.55 18.69
C HIS A 61 18.28 -10.42 18.41
N ARG A 62 19.46 -10.45 19.03
CA ARG A 62 20.57 -9.49 18.78
C ARG A 62 21.73 -10.08 17.98
N THR A 63 21.58 -11.29 17.44
CA THR A 63 22.64 -11.94 16.66
C THR A 63 22.50 -11.66 15.18
N GLU A 64 23.60 -11.83 14.46
CA GLU A 64 23.63 -11.73 13.00
C GLU A 64 22.69 -12.74 12.32
N SER A 65 22.49 -13.92 12.92
CA SER A 65 21.51 -14.89 12.42
C SER A 65 20.07 -14.35 12.42
N PHE A 66 19.68 -13.58 13.45
CA PHE A 66 18.37 -12.93 13.47
C PHE A 66 18.28 -11.85 12.38
N ASN A 67 19.35 -11.08 12.19
CA ASN A 67 19.41 -10.06 11.15
C ASN A 67 19.18 -10.65 9.75
N GLN A 68 19.77 -11.81 9.48
CA GLN A 68 19.70 -12.45 8.16
C GLN A 68 18.38 -13.19 7.92
N HIS A 69 17.81 -13.82 8.95
CA HIS A 69 16.68 -14.75 8.79
C HIS A 69 15.32 -14.15 9.19
N ILE A 70 15.29 -13.08 10.00
CA ILE A 70 14.04 -12.52 10.54
C ILE A 70 13.80 -11.09 10.06
N LEU A 71 14.81 -10.20 10.10
CA LEU A 71 14.61 -8.79 9.72
C LEU A 71 14.01 -8.58 8.32
N PRO A 72 14.38 -9.35 7.27
CA PRO A 72 13.79 -9.20 5.95
C PRO A 72 12.27 -9.39 5.94
N PHE A 73 11.72 -10.15 6.89
CA PHE A 73 10.30 -10.45 7.00
C PHE A 73 9.55 -9.52 7.96
N CYS A 74 10.24 -8.68 8.75
CA CYS A 74 9.57 -7.82 9.72
C CYS A 74 8.55 -6.88 9.07
N ARG A 75 8.94 -6.20 7.99
CA ARG A 75 8.03 -5.31 7.27
C ARG A 75 6.91 -6.06 6.54
N PRO A 76 7.18 -7.12 5.74
CA PRO A 76 6.14 -7.93 5.11
C PRO A 76 5.10 -8.49 6.09
N LEU A 77 5.53 -8.93 7.26
CA LEU A 77 4.63 -9.43 8.30
C LEU A 77 3.70 -8.31 8.81
N VAL A 78 4.25 -7.14 9.11
CA VAL A 78 3.47 -6.00 9.60
C VAL A 78 2.49 -5.48 8.55
N GLU A 79 2.91 -5.42 7.28
CA GLU A 79 2.01 -5.07 6.18
C GLU A 79 0.87 -6.08 6.06
N THR A 80 1.16 -7.39 6.16
CA THR A 80 0.13 -8.44 6.11
C THR A 80 -0.87 -8.35 7.26
N ILE A 81 -0.40 -8.14 8.49
CA ILE A 81 -1.25 -7.89 9.67
C ILE A 81 -2.13 -6.66 9.42
N GLY A 82 -1.53 -5.57 8.93
CA GLY A 82 -2.21 -4.32 8.61
C GLY A 82 -3.31 -4.51 7.57
N HIS A 83 -3.03 -5.26 6.49
CA HIS A 83 -4.01 -5.56 5.45
C HIS A 83 -5.21 -6.32 5.98
N ARG A 84 -5.00 -7.37 6.79
CA ARG A 84 -6.10 -8.09 7.43
C ARG A 84 -6.92 -7.16 8.32
N MET A 85 -6.27 -6.41 9.21
CA MET A 85 -6.95 -5.51 10.15
C MET A 85 -7.73 -4.40 9.44
N ALA A 86 -7.18 -3.84 8.37
CA ALA A 86 -7.84 -2.82 7.56
C ALA A 86 -9.06 -3.37 6.84
N TYR A 87 -8.95 -4.55 6.22
CA TYR A 87 -10.08 -5.24 5.57
C TYR A 87 -11.21 -5.51 6.58
N GLU A 88 -10.85 -6.05 7.74
CA GLU A 88 -11.79 -6.33 8.83
C GLU A 88 -12.48 -5.07 9.37
N ALA A 89 -11.77 -3.94 9.44
CA ALA A 89 -12.35 -2.66 9.84
C ALA A 89 -13.29 -2.12 8.75
N ALA A 90 -12.88 -2.17 7.48
CA ALA A 90 -13.68 -1.72 6.34
C ALA A 90 -14.98 -2.53 6.21
N GLN A 91 -14.92 -3.85 6.42
CA GLN A 91 -16.11 -4.70 6.44
C GLN A 91 -17.10 -4.27 7.53
N ARG A 92 -16.64 -3.94 8.74
CA ARG A 92 -17.51 -3.45 9.82
C ARG A 92 -18.11 -2.07 9.52
N SER A 93 -17.39 -1.23 8.79
CA SER A 93 -17.87 0.09 8.38
C SER A 93 -18.88 0.04 7.23
N GLY A 94 -19.18 -1.15 6.68
CA GLY A 94 -20.16 -1.31 5.61
C GLY A 94 -19.65 -0.90 4.23
N ILE A 95 -18.33 -0.95 4.00
CA ILE A 95 -17.76 -0.74 2.66
C ILE A 95 -18.31 -1.81 1.70
N SER A 96 -18.55 -1.42 0.44
CA SER A 96 -19.05 -2.29 -0.61
C SER A 96 -18.25 -3.61 -0.70
N PRO A 97 -18.93 -4.78 -0.78
CA PRO A 97 -18.28 -6.07 -0.97
C PRO A 97 -17.32 -6.10 -2.16
N ASP A 98 -17.67 -5.41 -3.26
CA ASP A 98 -16.86 -5.39 -4.49
C ASP A 98 -15.51 -4.69 -4.24
N VAL A 99 -15.53 -3.58 -3.50
CA VAL A 99 -14.31 -2.84 -3.09
C VAL A 99 -13.45 -3.68 -2.15
N LEU A 100 -14.08 -4.39 -1.22
CA LEU A 100 -13.40 -5.30 -0.29
C LEU A 100 -12.73 -6.46 -1.03
N GLU A 101 -13.43 -7.09 -1.98
CA GLU A 101 -12.92 -8.18 -2.81
C GLU A 101 -11.72 -7.73 -3.64
N LEU A 102 -11.81 -6.55 -4.28
CA LEU A 102 -10.70 -5.95 -5.00
C LEU A 102 -9.50 -5.67 -4.09
N TYR A 103 -9.73 -5.09 -2.91
CA TYR A 103 -8.68 -4.81 -1.93
C TYR A 103 -7.97 -6.09 -1.47
N GLU A 104 -8.73 -7.15 -1.17
CA GLU A 104 -8.19 -8.44 -0.75
C GLU A 104 -7.28 -9.05 -1.81
N ARG A 105 -7.70 -9.05 -3.09
CA ARG A 105 -6.89 -9.57 -4.20
C ARG A 105 -5.60 -8.78 -4.39
N LEU A 106 -5.69 -7.45 -4.38
CA LEU A 106 -4.52 -6.57 -4.54
C LEU A 106 -3.54 -6.68 -3.37
N SER A 107 -4.03 -6.93 -2.16
CA SER A 107 -3.21 -7.05 -0.94
C SER A 107 -2.57 -8.43 -0.81
N THR A 108 -3.29 -9.48 -1.21
CA THR A 108 -2.76 -10.87 -1.20
C THR A 108 -1.61 -11.02 -2.20
N GLY A 109 -1.74 -10.41 -3.39
CA GLY A 109 -0.72 -10.51 -4.43
C GLY A 109 0.63 -9.85 -4.09
N LYS A 110 0.63 -8.79 -3.28
CA LYS A 110 1.86 -8.05 -2.92
C LYS A 110 2.71 -8.77 -1.88
N ALA A 111 2.09 -9.44 -0.91
CA ALA A 111 2.81 -10.12 0.16
C ALA A 111 3.54 -11.39 -0.31
N LEU A 112 3.03 -12.06 -1.34
CA LEU A 112 3.63 -13.26 -1.94
C LEU A 112 4.98 -12.99 -2.63
N ILE A 113 5.32 -11.72 -2.88
CA ILE A 113 6.62 -11.32 -3.48
C ILE A 113 7.80 -11.63 -2.53
N HIS A 114 7.54 -11.84 -1.23
CA HIS A 114 8.55 -12.10 -0.21
C HIS A 114 8.72 -13.58 0.16
N LEU A 115 7.90 -14.49 -0.40
CA LEU A 115 8.08 -15.94 -0.27
C LEU A 115 9.07 -16.46 -1.34
N PRO A 116 9.69 -17.65 -1.18
CA PRO A 116 10.56 -18.23 -2.19
C PRO A 116 9.87 -18.28 -3.56
N ALA A 117 10.65 -18.07 -4.62
CA ALA A 117 10.18 -17.87 -5.99
C ALA A 117 9.25 -18.98 -6.55
N GLN A 118 9.15 -20.13 -5.89
CA GLN A 118 8.23 -21.21 -6.29
C GLN A 118 6.75 -20.84 -6.11
N ASP A 119 6.41 -19.97 -5.15
CA ASP A 119 5.02 -19.53 -4.89
C ASP A 119 4.69 -18.14 -5.44
N ALA A 120 5.70 -17.29 -5.66
CA ALA A 120 5.53 -15.92 -6.16
C ALA A 120 5.15 -15.86 -7.66
N CYS A 121 5.34 -16.96 -8.40
CA CYS A 121 5.26 -16.99 -9.86
C CYS A 121 3.83 -17.02 -10.44
N ARG A 122 2.78 -17.13 -9.60
CA ARG A 122 1.38 -17.13 -10.09
C ARG A 122 0.68 -15.76 -10.08
N VAL A 123 1.26 -14.75 -9.43
CA VAL A 123 0.56 -13.46 -9.21
C VAL A 123 0.82 -12.43 -10.31
N ARG A 124 1.86 -12.63 -11.13
CA ARG A 124 2.23 -11.68 -12.18
C ARG A 124 1.95 -12.23 -13.58
N CYS A 125 0.68 -12.35 -13.96
CA CYS A 125 0.26 -12.22 -15.36
C CYS A 125 -1.29 -12.20 -15.48
N GLY A 126 -1.87 -11.05 -15.81
CA GLY A 126 -3.11 -10.93 -16.58
C GLY A 126 -4.33 -11.77 -16.18
N ASP A 127 -4.95 -11.51 -15.04
CA ASP A 127 -6.37 -11.82 -14.88
C ASP A 127 -7.17 -10.66 -15.47
N SER A 128 -7.61 -10.77 -16.72
CA SER A 128 -8.47 -9.78 -17.38
C SER A 128 -9.73 -9.44 -16.56
N LEU A 129 -10.18 -10.41 -15.75
CA LEU A 129 -11.31 -10.25 -14.83
C LEU A 129 -11.01 -9.27 -13.68
N VAL A 130 -9.76 -9.16 -13.23
CA VAL A 130 -9.37 -8.19 -12.20
C VAL A 130 -9.33 -6.78 -12.80
N ASP A 131 -8.88 -6.64 -14.05
CA ASP A 131 -8.83 -5.34 -14.74
C ASP A 131 -10.25 -4.78 -15.00
N GLU A 132 -11.19 -5.61 -15.46
CA GLU A 132 -12.59 -5.20 -15.67
C GLU A 132 -13.31 -4.83 -14.37
N GLN A 133 -13.12 -5.61 -13.31
CA GLN A 133 -13.68 -5.30 -11.99
C GLN A 133 -13.05 -4.04 -11.41
N TYR A 134 -11.74 -3.86 -11.58
CA TYR A 134 -11.02 -2.66 -11.16
C TYR A 134 -11.60 -1.41 -11.82
N GLU A 135 -11.76 -1.40 -13.15
CA GLU A 135 -12.32 -0.25 -13.86
C GLU A 135 -13.77 0.03 -13.45
N THR A 136 -14.57 -1.01 -13.22
CA THR A 136 -15.96 -0.86 -12.76
C THR A 136 -16.04 -0.21 -11.38
N ILE A 137 -15.24 -0.70 -10.43
CA ILE A 137 -15.19 -0.17 -9.06
C ILE A 137 -14.65 1.25 -9.03
N ILE A 138 -13.60 1.54 -9.81
CA ILE A 138 -13.05 2.90 -9.91
C ILE A 138 -14.07 3.87 -10.52
N ALA A 139 -14.84 3.44 -11.53
CA ALA A 139 -15.91 4.25 -12.09
C ALA A 139 -16.99 4.55 -11.04
N GLN A 140 -17.37 3.56 -10.22
CA GLN A 140 -18.30 3.76 -9.11
C GLN A 140 -17.76 4.76 -8.09
N ILE A 141 -16.51 4.60 -7.62
CA ILE A 141 -15.89 5.51 -6.65
C ILE A 141 -15.84 6.94 -7.20
N ARG A 142 -15.51 7.11 -8.49
CA ARG A 142 -15.56 8.43 -9.15
C ARG A 142 -16.97 9.01 -9.18
N SER A 143 -17.98 8.18 -9.41
CA SER A 143 -19.38 8.62 -9.43
C SER A 143 -19.86 9.08 -8.06
N GLU A 144 -19.43 8.41 -6.99
CA GLU A 144 -19.74 8.77 -5.61
C GLU A 144 -18.99 10.04 -5.17
N ALA A 145 -17.75 10.22 -5.64
CA ALA A 145 -16.92 11.39 -5.37
C ALA A 145 -17.37 12.68 -6.11
N LEU A 146 -18.29 12.58 -7.08
CA LEU A 146 -18.93 13.73 -7.72
C LEU A 146 -20.01 14.38 -6.83
N CYS A 147 -20.43 13.71 -5.75
CA CYS A 147 -21.29 14.31 -4.74
C CYS A 147 -20.46 15.26 -3.87
N HIS A 148 -20.92 16.51 -3.72
CA HIS A 148 -20.23 17.51 -2.89
C HIS A 148 -20.11 17.02 -1.44
N ASP A 149 -18.88 16.84 -1.00
CA ASP A 149 -18.50 16.51 0.38
C ASP A 149 -18.00 17.80 1.06
N PRO A 150 -18.31 18.06 2.34
CA PRO A 150 -17.72 19.16 3.10
C PRO A 150 -16.19 19.27 3.01
N ILE A 151 -15.49 18.18 2.69
CA ILE A 151 -14.03 18.18 2.48
C ILE A 151 -13.62 18.91 1.21
N ASP A 152 -14.49 19.01 0.20
CA ASP A 152 -14.22 19.61 -1.11
C ASP A 152 -13.84 21.09 -1.00
N ASP A 153 -14.38 21.76 0.02
CA ASP A 153 -14.10 23.17 0.34
C ASP A 153 -12.64 23.38 0.80
N TYR A 154 -12.00 22.34 1.31
CA TYR A 154 -10.61 22.36 1.77
C TYR A 154 -9.61 21.86 0.71
N ILE A 155 -10.10 21.35 -0.43
CA ILE A 155 -9.24 20.87 -1.51
C ILE A 155 -8.73 22.05 -2.33
N THR A 156 -7.46 22.38 -2.15
CA THR A 156 -6.76 23.46 -2.87
C THR A 156 -6.10 23.02 -4.17
N ALA A 157 -6.08 21.71 -4.46
CA ALA A 157 -5.48 21.20 -5.68
C ALA A 157 -6.33 21.64 -6.89
N PRO A 158 -5.74 22.28 -7.91
CA PRO A 158 -6.52 22.83 -9.03
C PRO A 158 -7.01 21.75 -10.00
N ILE A 159 -6.35 20.60 -10.04
CA ILE A 159 -6.66 19.48 -10.97
C ILE A 159 -7.95 18.72 -10.64
N VAL A 160 -8.67 19.10 -9.59
CA VAL A 160 -9.85 18.36 -9.11
C VAL A 160 -11.13 18.72 -9.86
N SER A 161 -11.16 19.84 -10.57
CA SER A 161 -12.24 20.20 -11.49
C SER A 161 -11.70 20.99 -12.67
N GLU A 162 -12.39 20.93 -13.81
CA GLU A 162 -12.02 21.70 -15.00
C GLU A 162 -11.98 23.20 -14.69
N GLU A 163 -12.97 23.72 -13.96
CA GLU A 163 -13.03 25.12 -13.55
C GLU A 163 -11.81 25.54 -12.70
N LYS A 164 -11.45 24.74 -11.69
CA LYS A 164 -10.26 25.04 -10.84
C LYS A 164 -8.97 24.92 -11.64
N TRP A 165 -8.93 24.02 -12.62
CA TRP A 165 -7.79 23.82 -13.51
C TRP A 165 -7.61 24.99 -14.46
N GLU A 166 -8.67 25.42 -15.13
CA GLU A 166 -8.69 26.60 -16.01
C GLU A 166 -8.22 27.84 -15.25
N ASN A 167 -8.85 28.15 -14.12
CA ASN A 167 -8.47 29.29 -13.25
C ASN A 167 -6.99 29.25 -12.84
N PHE A 168 -6.47 28.06 -12.52
CA PHE A 168 -5.05 27.90 -12.23
C PHE A 168 -4.18 28.17 -13.45
N THR A 169 -4.50 27.59 -14.61
CA THR A 169 -3.71 27.79 -15.83
C THR A 169 -3.72 29.24 -16.30
N GLU A 170 -4.84 29.95 -16.15
CA GLU A 170 -4.94 31.38 -16.46
C GLU A 170 -4.09 32.26 -15.52
N SER A 171 -3.88 31.82 -14.28
CA SER A 171 -3.03 32.53 -13.32
C SER A 171 -1.53 32.40 -13.61
N LEU A 172 -1.12 31.49 -14.50
CA LEU A 172 0.29 31.24 -14.81
C LEU A 172 0.86 32.30 -15.75
N LEU A 173 2.12 32.68 -15.52
CA LEU A 173 2.85 33.59 -16.39
C LEU A 173 3.15 32.92 -17.74
N CYS A 174 2.56 33.46 -18.81
CA CYS A 174 2.89 33.08 -20.17
C CYS A 174 4.12 33.85 -20.66
N PHE A 175 5.18 33.13 -21.05
CA PHE A 175 6.34 33.70 -21.71
C PHE A 175 6.21 33.54 -23.21
N TYR A 176 6.18 34.66 -23.93
CA TYR A 176 6.19 34.66 -25.38
C TYR A 176 7.62 34.84 -25.89
N PRO A 177 7.97 34.20 -27.03
CA PRO A 177 9.23 34.49 -27.70
C PRO A 177 9.28 35.98 -28.09
N PRO A 178 10.46 36.62 -28.05
CA PRO A 178 10.58 38.03 -28.42
C PRO A 178 10.10 38.24 -29.86
N ALA A 179 9.16 39.17 -30.04
CA ALA A 179 8.61 39.56 -31.33
C ALA A 179 9.63 40.37 -32.15
N SER A 180 10.72 39.73 -32.59
CA SER A 180 11.48 40.09 -33.80
C SER A 180 12.69 39.17 -33.95
N LEU A 181 12.56 38.13 -34.78
CA LEU A 181 13.69 37.57 -35.53
C LEU A 181 13.49 37.78 -37.04
N ASP A 182 12.74 38.81 -37.44
CA ASP A 182 12.72 39.31 -38.81
C ASP A 182 13.93 40.21 -39.06
N LYS A 183 15.14 39.61 -39.13
CA LYS A 183 16.33 40.28 -39.72
C LYS A 183 17.53 39.35 -39.91
N TYR A 184 17.34 38.20 -40.57
CA TYR A 184 18.46 37.57 -41.29
C TYR A 184 18.03 37.27 -42.72
N LYS A 185 18.18 38.26 -43.60
CA LYS A 185 18.31 37.99 -45.04
C LYS A 185 19.68 37.34 -45.25
N PRO A 186 19.76 36.15 -45.88
CA PRO A 186 21.05 35.62 -46.29
C PRO A 186 21.62 36.57 -47.34
N LYS A 187 22.84 37.07 -47.10
CA LYS A 187 23.61 37.73 -48.16
C LYS A 187 24.00 36.64 -49.17
N LEU A 188 23.68 36.89 -50.44
CA LEU A 188 24.22 36.16 -51.58
C LEU A 188 25.76 36.11 -51.51
#